data_AF-A0A3D3PHW8-F1
#
_entry.id   AF-A0A3D3PHW8-F1
#
_cell.length_a   1.000
_cell.length_b   1.000
_cell.length_c   1.000
_cell.angle_alpha   90.00
_cell.angle_beta   90.00
_cell.angle_gamma   90.00
#
_symmetry.space_group_name_H-M   'P 1'
#
loop_
_entity.id
_entity.type
_entity.pdbx_description
1 polymer ?
#
loop_
_entity_poly.entity_id
_entity_poly.type
_entity_poly.pdbx_seq_one_letter_code
_entity_poly.pdbx_strand_id
1 'polypeptide(L)' 'TSHGPVSPKRIVELEEFLKDCKAGKIYVTAFPDFAEFKKHSNNIAWETEVWLADVPEHMIHFNGDKFMGPR' A
#
# COMPACT_ATOMS: atom_id res chain seq x y z
N THR A 1 5.60 7.40 -10.56
CA THR A 1 5.10 8.78 -10.72
C THR A 1 5.91 9.70 -9.82
N SER A 2 5.87 11.02 -10.00
CA SER A 2 6.66 11.96 -9.18
C SER A 2 6.15 12.12 -7.73
N HIS A 3 4.94 11.65 -7.41
CA HIS A 3 4.25 11.94 -6.14
C HIS A 3 4.49 10.92 -5.02
N GLY A 4 5.22 9.84 -5.30
CA GLY A 4 5.58 8.82 -4.30
C GLY A 4 4.44 7.86 -3.92
N PRO A 5 4.69 6.97 -2.93
CA PRO A 5 3.75 5.94 -2.49
C PRO A 5 2.56 6.49 -1.67
N VAL A 6 1.67 5.59 -1.24
CA VAL A 6 0.78 5.87 -0.11
C VAL A 6 1.65 5.99 1.16
N SER A 7 1.99 7.23 1.50
CA SER A 7 2.81 7.56 2.68
C SER A 7 1.98 7.74 3.95
N PRO A 8 2.60 7.76 5.14
CA PRO A 8 1.90 8.01 6.40
C PRO A 8 1.09 9.32 6.43
N LYS A 9 1.54 10.35 5.70
CA LYS A 9 0.74 11.57 5.53
C LYS A 9 -0.47 11.35 4.63
N ARG A 10 -0.25 10.67 3.48
CA ARG A 10 -1.29 10.44 2.48
C ARG A 10 -2.40 9.54 3.01
N ILE A 11 -2.08 8.54 3.82
CA ILE A 11 -3.11 7.67 4.41
C ILE A 11 -4.06 8.48 5.31
N VAL A 12 -3.54 9.40 6.13
CA VAL A 12 -4.38 10.28 6.98
C VAL A 12 -5.27 11.19 6.13
N GLU A 13 -4.70 11.77 5.06
CA GLU A 13 -5.46 12.62 4.13
C GLU A 13 -6.57 11.85 3.41
N LEU A 14 -6.27 10.61 2.98
CA LEU A 14 -7.25 9.74 2.31
C LEU A 14 -8.33 9.25 3.28
N GLU A 15 -7.98 8.94 4.53
CA GLU A 15 -8.95 8.54 5.55
C GLU A 15 -9.95 9.66 5.85
N GLU A 16 -9.48 10.91 5.96
CA GLU A 16 -10.37 12.07 6.13
C GLU A 16 -11.23 12.31 4.87
N PHE A 17 -10.61 12.23 3.68
CA PHE A 17 -11.32 12.41 2.41
C PHE A 17 -12.42 11.34 2.20
N LEU A 18 -12.16 10.11 2.63
CA LEU A 18 -13.05 8.96 2.48
C LEU A 18 -13.84 8.64 3.76
N LYS A 19 -13.99 9.60 4.68
CA LYS A 19 -14.69 9.37 5.96
C LYS A 19 -16.14 8.92 5.82
N ASP A 20 -16.81 9.33 4.74
CA ASP A 20 -18.20 8.97 4.44
C ASP A 20 -18.31 7.70 3.57
N CYS A 21 -17.19 7.08 3.20
CA CYS A 21 -17.18 5.84 2.45
C CYS A 21 -17.57 4.67 3.35
N LYS A 22 -18.69 4.01 3.03
CA LYS A 22 -19.19 2.84 3.77
C LYS A 22 -18.51 1.52 3.39
N ALA A 23 -17.76 1.50 2.29
CA ALA A 23 -17.04 0.31 1.84
C ALA A 23 -15.72 0.15 2.60
N GLY A 24 -15.23 -1.10 2.68
CA GLY A 24 -13.88 -1.37 3.15
C GLY A 24 -12.85 -0.68 2.25
N LYS A 25 -11.91 0.05 2.84
CA LYS A 25 -10.87 0.79 2.13
C LYS A 25 -9.61 -0.05 2.09
N ILE A 26 -9.03 -0.21 0.90
CA ILE A 26 -7.75 -0.88 0.68
C ILE A 26 -6.89 0.08 -0.12
N TYR A 27 -5.69 0.35 0.39
CA TYR A 27 -4.75 1.26 -0.24
C TYR A 27 -3.59 0.47 -0.82
N VAL A 28 -3.38 0.63 -2.12
CA VAL A 28 -2.34 -0.11 -2.85
C VAL A 28 -1.39 0.87 -3.52
N THR A 29 -0.10 0.73 -3.25
CA THR A 29 0.94 1.39 -4.04
C THR A 29 1.45 0.43 -5.10
N ALA A 30 1.39 0.83 -6.37
CA ALA A 30 1.91 0.03 -7.48
C ALA A 30 3.29 0.52 -7.91
N PHE A 31 4.23 -0.40 -8.10
CA PHE A 31 5.55 -0.13 -8.69
C PHE A 31 5.78 -1.00 -9.93
N PRO A 32 6.59 -0.54 -10.90
CA PRO A 32 6.94 -1.38 -12.05
C PRO A 32 7.76 -2.60 -11.64
N ASP A 33 8.64 -2.46 -10.65
CA ASP A 33 9.56 -3.50 -10.23
C ASP A 33 10.04 -3.31 -8.77
N PHE A 34 10.77 -4.31 -8.27
CA PHE A 34 11.40 -4.27 -6.94
C PHE A 34 12.45 -3.16 -6.78
N ALA A 35 13.14 -2.75 -7.84
CA ALA A 35 14.19 -1.74 -7.74
C ALA A 35 13.60 -0.36 -7.45
N GLU A 36 12.47 -0.03 -8.09
CA GLU A 36 11.73 1.19 -7.80
C GLU A 36 11.09 1.12 -6.41
N PHE A 37 10.44 0.00 -6.05
CA PHE A 37 9.88 -0.20 -4.72
C PHE A 37 10.89 0.08 -3.60
N LYS A 38 12.12 -0.45 -3.70
CA LYS A 38 13.17 -0.27 -2.68
C LYS A 38 13.55 1.18 -2.44
N LYS A 39 13.44 2.06 -3.45
CA LYS A 39 13.72 3.49 -3.29
C LYS A 39 12.70 4.18 -2.39
N HIS A 40 11.48 3.64 -2.32
CA HIS A 40 10.34 4.24 -1.62
C HIS A 40 9.93 3.46 -0.37
N SER A 41 10.48 2.27 -0.11
CA SER A 41 10.03 1.35 0.93
C SER A 41 9.98 1.96 2.33
N ASN A 42 10.89 2.89 2.63
CA ASN A 42 10.94 3.57 3.93
C ASN A 42 9.83 4.60 4.15
N ASN A 43 9.05 4.92 3.11
CA ASN A 43 8.00 5.95 3.14
C ASN A 43 6.61 5.38 2.80
N ILE A 44 6.44 4.06 2.87
CA ILE A 44 5.14 3.39 2.67
C ILE A 44 4.44 3.31 4.04
N ALA A 45 3.16 3.65 4.09
CA ALA A 45 2.37 3.55 5.31
C ALA A 45 2.12 2.09 5.72
N TRP A 46 2.11 1.83 7.02
CA TRP A 46 1.52 0.60 7.57
C TRP A 46 0.03 0.51 7.25
N GLU A 47 -0.53 -0.70 7.35
CA GLU A 47 -1.90 -1.06 6.93
C GLU A 47 -2.19 -0.80 5.45
N THR A 48 -1.16 -0.86 4.60
CA THR A 48 -1.30 -0.70 3.14
C THR A 48 -0.60 -1.83 2.39
N GLU A 49 -0.93 -1.94 1.10
CA GLU A 49 -0.43 -2.99 0.24
C GLU A 49 0.50 -2.43 -0.83
N VAL A 50 1.42 -3.28 -1.29
CA VAL A 50 2.25 -3.03 -2.46
C VAL A 50 2.01 -4.11 -3.50
N TRP A 51 1.80 -3.67 -4.74
CA TRP A 51 1.72 -4.52 -5.92
C TRP A 51 2.86 -4.19 -6.88
N LEU A 52 3.45 -5.22 -7.50
CA LEU A 52 4.56 -5.07 -8.43
C LEU A 52 4.17 -5.63 -9.79
N ALA A 53 4.43 -4.85 -10.85
CA ALA A 53 4.05 -5.25 -12.21
C ALA A 53 4.86 -6.42 -12.75
N ASP A 54 6.12 -6.58 -12.30
CA ASP A 54 7.01 -7.68 -12.67
C ASP A 54 6.64 -9.02 -12.01
N VAL A 55 5.88 -8.98 -10.92
CA VAL A 55 5.40 -10.15 -10.16
C VAL A 55 3.90 -9.99 -9.87
N PRO A 56 3.05 -9.97 -10.90
CA PRO A 56 1.66 -9.50 -10.81
C PRO A 56 0.74 -10.41 -9.98
N GLU A 57 1.15 -11.67 -9.76
CA GLU A 57 0.41 -12.68 -8.99
C GLU A 57 0.62 -12.55 -7.47
N HIS A 58 1.50 -11.65 -7.03
CA HIS A 58 1.87 -11.49 -5.62
C HIS A 58 1.61 -10.08 -5.11
N MET A 59 1.43 -9.95 -3.79
CA MET A 59 1.32 -8.68 -3.07
C MET A 59 2.21 -8.69 -1.83
N ILE A 60 2.69 -7.52 -1.42
CA ILE A 60 3.40 -7.31 -0.16
C ILE A 60 2.48 -6.55 0.78
N HIS A 61 2.26 -7.10 1.98
CA HIS A 61 1.39 -6.52 3.00
C HIS A 61 2.22 -5.80 4.08
N PHE A 62 2.06 -4.48 4.21
CA PHE A 62 2.71 -3.70 5.26
C PHE A 62 1.84 -3.70 6.51
N ASN A 63 2.09 -4.68 7.38
CA ASN A 63 1.21 -5.13 8.46
C ASN A 63 0.00 -5.91 7.96
N GLY A 64 -0.28 -7.02 8.63
CA GLY A 64 -1.11 -8.09 8.09
C GLY A 64 -1.80 -8.89 9.16
N ASP A 65 -2.16 -8.27 10.31
CA ASP A 65 -2.92 -8.97 11.35
C ASP A 65 -4.23 -9.55 10.79
N LYS A 66 -4.83 -8.88 9.79
CA LYS A 66 -5.97 -9.37 9.00
C LYS A 66 -5.68 -10.62 8.14
N PHE A 67 -4.41 -10.94 7.91
CA PHE A 67 -3.92 -12.03 7.05
C PHE A 67 -3.11 -13.08 7.82
N MET A 68 -3.03 -12.98 9.15
CA MET A 68 -2.40 -13.99 9.99
C MET A 68 -3.29 -15.25 10.06
N GLY A 69 -2.86 -16.32 9.39
CA GLY A 69 -3.52 -17.62 9.37
C GLY A 69 -2.65 -18.67 8.66
N PRO A 70 -2.95 -19.98 8.78
CA PRO A 70 -2.22 -21.01 8.06
C PRO A 70 -2.31 -20.79 6.54
N ARG A 71 -1.19 -21.00 5.84
CA ARG A 71 -1.10 -20.93 4.38
C ARG A 71 -1.68 -22.17 3.73
#